data_AF-A0AA36MKS8-F1
#
_entry.id   AF-A0AA36MKS8-F1
#
_cell.length_a   1.000
_cell.length_b   1.000
_cell.length_c   1.000
_cell.angle_alpha   90.00
_cell.angle_beta   90.00
_cell.angle_gamma   90.00
#
_symmetry.space_group_name_H-M   'P 1'
#
loop_
_entity.id
_entity.type
_entity.pdbx_description
1 polymer ?
#
loop_
_entity_poly.entity_id
_entity_poly.type
_entity_poly.pdbx_seq_one_letter_code
_entity_poly.pdbx_strand_id
1 'polypeptide(L)'
;MEASPLTNCGYLLSVWAAFGFLHGGHWCVLTCLTEDKAMQKVARAHAMSYAAGIVVTALGGGYCQSGTAKRCPGGEDMSQECLWQEQDLAYQIIYVLHYIGLAWSFTHWVMDGAQLWSWGRQSALGQPLRIVASDVRLSHFRYSGILWFAVLLVSLTWMFFMPWSAGGSSGTLGSLAGVLLLEMLLVQIVACGALCLHSRLRGARKAVEGQGSDTEAARVRGGNAACVSPREKQCGA
;
A
#
# COMPACT_ATOMS: atom_id res chain seq x y z
N MET A 1 19.24 -15.73 -32.50
CA MET A 1 17.99 -15.74 -31.70
C MET A 1 17.91 -14.40 -30.99
N GLU A 2 17.10 -13.49 -31.51
CA GLU A 2 16.82 -12.24 -30.81
C GLU A 2 15.91 -12.56 -29.62
N ALA A 3 16.39 -12.29 -28.41
CA ALA A 3 15.53 -12.40 -27.23
C ALA A 3 14.35 -11.46 -27.42
N SER A 4 13.13 -11.98 -27.27
CA SER A 4 11.94 -11.14 -27.39
C SER A 4 12.04 -9.99 -26.37
N PRO A 5 11.56 -8.78 -26.68
CA PRO A 5 11.60 -7.64 -25.75
C PRO A 5 11.01 -7.97 -24.36
N LEU A 6 10.07 -8.92 -24.31
CA LEU A 6 9.46 -9.46 -23.10
C LEU A 6 10.45 -10.25 -22.20
N THR A 7 11.42 -10.94 -22.79
CA THR A 7 12.40 -11.76 -22.07
C THR A 7 13.43 -10.89 -21.33
N ASN A 8 13.84 -9.77 -21.93
CA ASN A 8 14.73 -8.79 -21.30
C ASN A 8 14.04 -8.02 -20.16
N CYS A 9 12.74 -7.74 -20.30
CA CYS A 9 11.95 -7.09 -19.27
C CYS A 9 11.78 -7.98 -18.02
N GLY A 10 11.56 -9.29 -18.20
CA GLY A 10 11.46 -10.26 -17.10
C GLY A 10 12.76 -10.44 -16.30
N TYR A 11 13.91 -10.45 -16.99
CA TYR A 11 15.23 -10.57 -16.34
C TYR A 11 15.59 -9.31 -15.55
N LEU A 12 15.38 -8.12 -16.14
CA LEU A 12 15.57 -6.85 -15.43
C LEU A 12 14.66 -6.75 -14.21
N LEU A 13 13.38 -7.14 -14.34
CA LEU A 13 12.43 -7.17 -13.23
C LEU A 13 12.81 -8.14 -12.11
N SER A 14 13.46 -9.27 -12.43
CA SER A 14 13.85 -10.30 -11.46
C SER A 14 15.13 -9.92 -10.70
N VAL A 15 16.17 -9.46 -11.41
CA VAL A 15 17.40 -8.91 -10.82
C VAL A 15 17.07 -7.71 -9.94
N TRP A 16 16.09 -6.92 -10.36
CA TRP A 16 15.65 -5.73 -9.64
C TRP A 16 14.66 -6.01 -8.50
N ALA A 17 13.80 -7.02 -8.62
CA ALA A 17 13.00 -7.53 -7.52
C ALA A 17 13.87 -8.14 -6.41
N ALA A 18 15.10 -8.59 -6.70
CA ALA A 18 16.04 -9.02 -5.68
C ALA A 18 16.77 -7.82 -5.02
N PHE A 19 17.31 -6.89 -5.81
CA PHE A 19 18.18 -5.82 -5.30
C PHE A 19 17.41 -4.57 -4.84
N GLY A 20 16.42 -4.14 -5.63
CA GLY A 20 15.58 -2.98 -5.36
C GLY A 20 14.58 -3.22 -4.24
N PHE A 21 14.12 -4.46 -4.07
CA PHE A 21 13.21 -4.83 -2.97
C PHE A 21 13.85 -4.63 -1.60
N LEU A 22 15.10 -5.07 -1.41
CA LEU A 22 15.80 -4.96 -0.13
C LEU A 22 15.93 -3.52 0.39
N HIS A 23 15.91 -2.53 -0.51
CA HIS A 23 16.21 -1.13 -0.19
C HIS A 23 15.11 -0.15 -0.62
N GLY A 24 13.94 -0.65 -1.06
CA GLY A 24 12.87 0.19 -1.62
C GLY A 24 13.21 0.89 -2.94
N GLY A 25 14.32 0.52 -3.59
CA GLY A 25 14.80 1.09 -4.87
C GLY A 25 13.84 0.88 -6.03
N HIS A 26 13.05 -0.20 -5.99
CA HIS A 26 11.59 -0.08 -6.07
C HIS A 26 10.95 1.10 -6.82
N TRP A 27 10.63 2.08 -6.01
CA TRP A 27 9.87 3.24 -6.44
C TRP A 27 10.66 4.15 -7.39
N CYS A 28 11.99 4.13 -7.33
CA CYS A 28 12.83 4.91 -8.23
C CYS A 28 12.75 4.39 -9.68
N VAL A 29 12.77 3.07 -9.88
CA VAL A 29 12.67 2.53 -11.26
C VAL A 29 11.25 2.55 -11.78
N LEU A 30 10.24 2.36 -10.92
CA LEU A 30 8.84 2.58 -11.34
C LEU A 30 8.64 4.01 -11.86
N THR A 31 9.35 4.99 -11.31
CA THR A 31 9.37 6.37 -11.83
C THR A 31 9.96 6.47 -13.24
N CYS A 32 10.97 5.65 -13.56
CA CYS A 32 11.62 5.63 -14.89
C CYS A 32 10.84 4.80 -15.92
N LEU A 33 10.16 3.73 -15.51
CA LEU A 33 9.47 2.80 -16.41
C LEU A 33 8.04 3.21 -16.75
N THR A 34 7.40 4.00 -15.88
CA THR A 34 6.05 4.50 -16.11
C THR A 34 6.07 5.70 -17.04
N GLU A 35 5.27 5.68 -18.10
CA GLU A 35 5.05 6.85 -18.97
C GLU A 35 4.02 7.85 -18.39
N ASP A 36 3.07 7.37 -17.58
CA ASP A 36 2.03 8.21 -16.97
C ASP A 36 2.62 9.13 -15.88
N LYS A 37 2.61 10.44 -16.14
CA LYS A 37 3.06 11.48 -15.19
C LYS A 37 2.39 11.39 -13.83
N ALA A 38 1.11 10.99 -13.76
CA ALA A 38 0.43 10.83 -12.49
C ALA A 38 1.03 9.68 -11.68
N MET A 39 1.31 8.54 -12.32
CA MET A 39 1.96 7.40 -11.69
C MET A 39 3.42 7.68 -11.33
N GLN A 40 4.16 8.44 -12.15
CA GLN A 40 5.51 8.90 -11.79
C GLN A 40 5.49 9.74 -10.51
N LYS A 41 4.51 10.63 -10.35
CA LYS A 41 4.35 11.43 -9.12
C LYS A 41 4.07 10.55 -7.91
N VAL A 42 3.21 9.54 -8.05
CA VAL A 42 2.93 8.56 -6.99
C VAL A 42 4.20 7.79 -6.62
N ALA A 43 4.94 7.28 -7.60
CA ALA A 43 6.17 6.54 -7.38
C ALA A 43 7.24 7.39 -6.69
N ARG A 44 7.47 8.64 -7.14
CA ARG A 44 8.38 9.58 -6.46
C ARG A 44 7.97 9.85 -5.02
N ALA A 45 6.68 10.07 -4.76
CA ALA A 45 6.20 10.31 -3.40
C ALA A 45 6.51 9.13 -2.47
N HIS A 46 6.30 7.89 -2.95
CA HIS A 46 6.62 6.69 -2.16
C HIS A 46 8.12 6.42 -2.04
N ALA A 47 8.92 6.73 -3.05
CA ALA A 47 10.38 6.68 -2.94
C ALA A 47 10.89 7.64 -1.85
N MET A 48 10.39 8.88 -1.86
CA MET A 48 10.76 9.88 -0.86
C MET A 48 10.26 9.51 0.55
N SER A 49 9.04 8.96 0.67
CA SER A 49 8.54 8.52 1.97
C SER A 49 9.34 7.34 2.53
N TYR A 50 9.79 6.42 1.68
CA TYR A 50 10.66 5.32 2.09
C TYR A 50 12.02 5.82 2.58
N ALA A 51 12.65 6.72 1.83
CA ALA A 51 13.90 7.36 2.22
C ALA A 51 13.78 8.12 3.55
N ALA A 52 12.68 8.85 3.75
CA ALA A 52 12.40 9.52 5.01
C ALA A 52 12.28 8.54 6.18
N GLY A 53 11.60 7.41 5.99
CA GLY A 53 11.52 6.32 6.97
C GLY A 53 12.91 5.81 7.37
N ILE A 54 13.76 5.49 6.39
CA ILE A 54 15.15 5.05 6.63
C ILE A 54 15.93 6.10 7.43
N VAL A 55 15.84 7.37 7.06
CA VAL A 55 16.57 8.45 7.75
C VAL A 55 16.12 8.56 9.21
N VAL A 56 14.80 8.55 9.47
CA VAL A 56 14.25 8.57 10.82
C VAL A 56 14.73 7.36 11.64
N THR A 57 14.70 6.17 11.05
CA THR A 57 15.23 4.96 11.68
C THR A 57 16.72 5.08 11.96
N ALA A 58 17.54 5.49 10.99
CA ALA A 58 18.98 5.58 11.17
C ALA A 58 19.38 6.60 12.24
N LEU A 59 18.80 7.81 12.21
CA LEU A 59 19.08 8.85 13.20
C LEU A 59 18.63 8.45 14.59
N GLY A 60 17.41 7.91 14.71
CA GLY A 60 16.89 7.45 16.00
C GLY A 60 17.69 6.27 16.55
N GLY A 61 18.13 5.34 15.70
CA GLY A 61 18.95 4.20 16.08
C GLY A 61 20.34 4.63 16.55
N GLY A 62 20.96 5.57 15.82
CA GLY A 62 22.23 6.18 16.22
C GLY A 62 22.12 6.92 17.56
N TYR A 63 21.01 7.62 17.80
CA TYR A 63 20.74 8.23 19.11
C TYR A 63 20.63 7.17 20.21
N CYS A 64 19.83 6.12 20.02
CA CYS A 64 19.66 5.05 21.01
C CYS A 64 20.98 4.32 21.33
N GLN A 65 21.89 4.21 20.36
CA GLN A 65 23.20 3.57 20.52
C GLN A 65 24.31 4.50 21.03
N SER A 66 24.04 5.80 21.19
CA SER A 66 25.05 6.78 21.61
C SER A 66 25.41 6.74 23.10
N GLY A 67 24.87 5.78 23.86
CA GLY A 67 25.06 5.66 25.31
C GLY A 67 24.14 6.56 26.14
N THR A 68 23.09 7.12 25.52
CA THR A 68 22.06 7.93 26.18
C THR A 68 21.05 7.09 26.97
N ALA A 69 20.92 5.80 26.64
CA ALA A 69 20.04 4.87 27.34
C ALA A 69 20.52 4.64 28.78
N LYS A 70 19.59 4.68 29.74
CA LYS A 70 19.85 4.17 31.09
C LYS A 70 19.89 2.63 31.06
N ARG A 71 20.68 2.04 31.95
CA ARG A 71 20.74 0.56 32.09
C ARG A 71 19.43 0.04 32.68
N CYS A 72 18.91 -1.05 32.12
CA CYS A 72 17.72 -1.70 32.63
C CYS A 72 18.04 -2.53 33.89
N PRO A 73 17.16 -2.54 34.92
CA PRO A 73 17.40 -3.27 36.16
C PRO A 73 17.57 -4.78 36.00
N GLY A 74 16.92 -5.39 35.00
CA GLY A 74 17.00 -6.83 34.73
C GLY A 74 18.27 -7.26 33.98
N GLY A 75 19.15 -6.31 33.64
CA GLY A 75 20.40 -6.58 32.91
C GLY A 75 20.22 -6.77 31.40
N GLU A 76 19.00 -6.68 30.87
CA GLU A 76 18.75 -6.64 29.44
C GLU A 76 19.20 -5.32 28.80
N ASP A 77 19.45 -5.33 27.49
CA ASP A 77 19.82 -4.12 26.75
C ASP A 77 18.65 -3.13 26.68
N MET A 78 17.44 -3.66 26.47
CA MET A 78 16.20 -2.90 26.49
C MET A 78 15.01 -3.84 26.63
N SER A 79 13.97 -3.44 27.37
CA SER A 79 12.67 -4.11 27.41
C SER A 79 11.55 -3.08 27.28
N GLN A 80 10.34 -3.55 26.96
CA GLN A 80 9.15 -2.70 26.95
C GLN A 80 8.95 -2.01 28.30
N GLU A 81 9.13 -2.72 29.41
CA GLU A 81 8.97 -2.17 30.75
C GLU A 81 10.04 -1.12 31.06
N CYS A 82 11.31 -1.45 30.82
CA CYS A 82 12.42 -0.53 31.00
C CYS A 82 12.26 0.76 30.17
N LEU A 83 11.77 0.65 28.92
CA LEU A 83 11.51 1.81 28.06
C LEU A 83 10.57 2.81 28.73
N TRP A 84 9.48 2.34 29.32
CA TRP A 84 8.45 3.21 29.87
C TRP A 84 8.73 3.67 31.31
N GLN A 85 9.38 2.83 32.12
CA GLN A 85 9.59 3.10 33.55
C GLN A 85 10.93 3.78 33.84
N GLU A 86 12.00 3.42 33.09
CA GLU A 86 13.37 3.82 33.44
C GLU A 86 13.90 4.93 32.55
N GLN A 87 13.62 4.87 31.25
CA GLN A 87 14.15 5.84 30.28
C GLN A 87 13.50 7.21 30.46
N ASP A 88 14.26 8.26 30.15
CA ASP A 88 13.71 9.62 30.16
C ASP A 88 12.74 9.86 28.98
N LEU A 89 11.95 10.92 29.09
CA LEU A 89 10.95 11.25 28.07
C LEU A 89 11.58 11.51 26.69
N ALA A 90 12.76 12.12 26.65
CA ALA A 90 13.46 12.43 25.39
C ALA A 90 13.84 11.13 24.67
N TYR A 91 14.42 10.17 25.38
CA TYR A 91 14.74 8.85 24.88
C TYR A 91 13.49 8.10 24.44
N GLN A 92 12.42 8.12 25.24
CA GLN A 92 11.15 7.48 24.87
C GLN A 92 10.60 8.02 23.54
N ILE A 93 10.55 9.35 23.37
CA ILE A 93 10.07 9.98 22.14
C ILE A 93 10.94 9.56 20.94
N ILE A 94 12.27 9.63 21.07
CA ILE A 94 13.18 9.28 19.98
C ILE A 94 13.09 7.78 19.63
N TYR A 95 12.98 6.92 20.64
CA TYR A 95 12.80 5.48 20.46
C TYR A 95 11.48 5.17 19.73
N VAL A 96 10.39 5.84 20.10
CA VAL A 96 9.10 5.70 19.42
C VAL A 96 9.19 6.16 17.97
N LEU A 97 9.80 7.32 17.71
CA LEU A 97 9.98 7.83 16.34
C LEU A 97 10.87 6.91 15.49
N HIS A 98 11.98 6.44 16.05
CA HIS A 98 12.86 5.44 15.44
C HIS A 98 12.07 4.22 14.99
N TYR A 99 11.25 3.66 15.90
CA TYR A 99 10.45 2.49 15.63
C TYR A 99 9.35 2.76 14.59
N ILE A 100 8.68 3.90 14.64
CA ILE A 100 7.68 4.28 13.62
C ILE A 100 8.35 4.36 12.23
N GLY A 101 9.56 4.92 12.13
CA GLY A 101 10.33 4.92 10.88
C GLY A 101 10.65 3.50 10.39
N LEU A 102 11.00 2.60 11.32
CA LEU A 102 11.31 1.20 11.01
C LEU A 102 10.04 0.47 10.55
N ALA A 103 8.94 0.62 11.29
CA ALA A 103 7.64 0.08 10.96
C ALA A 103 7.14 0.58 9.60
N TRP A 104 7.34 1.86 9.29
CA TRP A 104 7.02 2.45 7.98
C TRP A 104 7.81 1.80 6.85
N SER A 105 9.12 1.68 7.01
CA SER A 105 10.00 1.06 6.02
C SER A 105 9.72 -0.44 5.84
N PHE A 106 9.49 -1.16 6.95
CA PHE A 106 9.17 -2.58 6.95
C PHE A 106 7.77 -2.85 6.35
N THR A 107 6.78 -2.00 6.65
CA THR A 107 5.45 -2.09 6.04
C THR A 107 5.52 -1.90 4.53
N HIS A 108 6.24 -0.87 4.07
CA HIS A 108 6.50 -0.69 2.64
C HIS A 108 7.14 -1.94 2.04
N TRP A 109 8.18 -2.47 2.69
CA TRP A 109 8.86 -3.67 2.23
C TRP A 109 7.89 -4.85 2.07
N VAL A 110 7.16 -5.23 3.11
CA VAL A 110 6.21 -6.37 3.02
C VAL A 110 5.11 -6.13 1.99
N MET A 111 4.48 -4.95 2.02
CA MET A 111 3.31 -4.64 1.19
C MET A 111 3.67 -4.48 -0.29
N ASP A 112 4.83 -3.91 -0.59
CA ASP A 112 5.35 -3.77 -1.94
C ASP A 112 5.79 -5.13 -2.48
N GLY A 113 6.47 -5.94 -1.66
CA GLY A 113 6.91 -7.29 -2.02
C GLY A 113 5.78 -8.20 -2.49
N ALA A 114 4.65 -8.15 -1.79
CA ALA A 114 3.45 -8.91 -2.15
C ALA A 114 2.85 -8.51 -3.51
N GLN A 115 3.14 -7.31 -4.00
CA GLN A 115 2.56 -6.75 -5.23
C GLN A 115 3.56 -6.61 -6.37
N LEU A 116 4.86 -6.71 -6.08
CA LEU A 116 5.95 -6.37 -6.99
C LEU A 116 5.88 -7.16 -8.29
N TRP A 117 5.57 -8.45 -8.21
CA TRP A 117 5.38 -9.31 -9.38
C TRP A 117 4.24 -8.80 -10.29
N SER A 118 3.11 -8.43 -9.70
CA SER A 118 1.95 -7.93 -10.43
C SER A 118 2.24 -6.56 -11.07
N TRP A 119 2.90 -5.66 -10.34
CA TRP A 119 3.31 -4.36 -10.86
C TRP A 119 4.35 -4.47 -11.97
N GLY A 120 5.29 -5.41 -11.85
CA GLY A 120 6.27 -5.69 -12.90
C GLY A 120 5.58 -6.12 -14.20
N ARG A 121 4.64 -7.07 -14.11
CA ARG A 121 3.85 -7.51 -15.26
C ARG A 121 3.00 -6.37 -15.84
N GLN A 122 2.32 -5.58 -15.00
CA GLN A 122 1.48 -4.47 -15.46
C GLN A 122 2.32 -3.40 -16.17
N SER A 123 3.48 -3.04 -15.61
CA SER A 123 4.42 -2.09 -16.22
C SER A 123 4.92 -2.58 -17.58
N ALA A 124 5.32 -3.84 -17.67
CA ALA A 124 5.79 -4.45 -18.92
C ALA A 124 4.74 -4.48 -20.03
N LEU A 125 3.45 -4.48 -19.66
CA LEU A 125 2.32 -4.45 -20.60
C LEU A 125 1.75 -3.04 -20.82
N GLY A 126 2.38 -1.99 -20.28
CA GLY A 126 1.86 -0.62 -20.36
C GLY A 126 0.50 -0.43 -19.66
N GLN A 127 0.19 -1.28 -18.68
CA GLN A 127 -1.07 -1.24 -17.94
C GLN A 127 -0.95 -0.36 -16.68
N PRO A 128 -2.04 0.30 -16.25
CA PRO A 128 -2.02 1.07 -15.02
C PRO A 128 -1.80 0.14 -13.81
N LEU A 129 -0.91 0.57 -12.91
CA LEU A 129 -0.65 -0.15 -11.66
C LEU A 129 -1.92 -0.24 -10.80
N ARG A 130 -2.15 -1.39 -10.17
CA ARG A 130 -3.33 -1.66 -9.34
C ARG A 130 -2.95 -2.08 -7.92
N ILE A 131 -3.82 -1.79 -6.96
CA ILE A 131 -3.62 -2.09 -5.54
C ILE A 131 -4.13 -3.51 -5.23
N VAL A 132 -3.30 -4.34 -4.60
CA VAL A 132 -3.62 -5.67 -4.04
C VAL A 132 -4.52 -6.54 -4.96
N ALA A 133 -4.08 -6.78 -6.20
CA ALA A 133 -4.83 -7.59 -7.17
C ALA A 133 -6.30 -7.16 -7.41
N SER A 134 -6.67 -5.93 -7.06
CA SER A 134 -8.01 -5.38 -7.30
C SER A 134 -8.09 -4.66 -8.66
N ASP A 135 -9.30 -4.23 -9.06
CA ASP A 135 -9.50 -3.35 -10.21
C ASP A 135 -9.24 -1.86 -9.91
N VAL A 136 -8.79 -1.56 -8.69
CA VAL A 136 -8.54 -0.19 -8.24
C VAL A 136 -7.14 0.25 -8.63
N ARG A 137 -7.05 1.28 -9.47
CA ARG A 137 -5.77 1.91 -9.83
C ARG A 137 -5.02 2.39 -8.59
N LEU A 138 -3.70 2.25 -8.63
CA LEU A 138 -2.78 2.77 -7.63
C LEU A 138 -2.97 4.28 -7.52
N SER A 139 -3.21 4.73 -6.29
CA SER A 139 -3.35 6.15 -5.98
C SER A 139 -2.62 6.40 -4.67
N HIS A 140 -1.87 7.50 -4.61
CA HIS A 140 -1.07 7.85 -3.45
C HIS A 140 -1.90 7.81 -2.15
N PHE A 141 -3.08 8.44 -2.14
CA PHE A 141 -3.92 8.50 -0.93
C PHE A 141 -4.41 7.14 -0.44
N ARG A 142 -4.96 6.30 -1.34
CA ARG A 142 -5.49 4.99 -0.91
C ARG A 142 -4.39 4.06 -0.43
N TYR A 143 -3.29 4.02 -1.17
CA TYR A 143 -2.19 3.13 -0.82
C TYR A 143 -1.47 3.60 0.45
N SER A 144 -1.21 4.89 0.58
CA SER A 144 -0.67 5.46 1.82
C SER A 144 -1.59 5.23 3.01
N GLY A 145 -2.91 5.27 2.84
CA GLY A 145 -3.86 4.94 3.90
C GLY A 145 -3.72 3.50 4.40
N ILE A 146 -3.53 2.53 3.49
CA ILE A 146 -3.28 1.12 3.84
C ILE A 146 -1.96 0.99 4.59
N LEU A 147 -0.90 1.65 4.10
CA LEU A 147 0.42 1.64 4.75
C LEU A 147 0.37 2.24 6.15
N TRP A 148 -0.25 3.41 6.32
CA TRP A 148 -0.41 4.06 7.63
C TRP A 148 -1.22 3.22 8.60
N PHE A 149 -2.27 2.55 8.13
CA PHE A 149 -3.06 1.64 8.96
C PHE A 149 -2.22 0.47 9.46
N ALA A 150 -1.43 -0.16 8.58
CA ALA A 150 -0.49 -1.20 8.99
C ALA A 150 0.54 -0.68 9.99
N VAL A 151 1.17 0.47 9.73
CA VAL A 151 2.16 1.08 10.64
C VAL A 151 1.58 1.37 12.01
N LEU A 152 0.35 1.88 12.08
CA LEU A 152 -0.34 2.10 13.34
C LEU A 152 -0.50 0.78 14.12
N LEU A 153 -0.97 -0.28 13.46
CA LEU A 153 -1.16 -1.58 14.09
C LEU A 153 0.17 -2.15 14.62
N VAL A 154 1.22 -2.24 13.78
CA VAL A 154 2.51 -2.78 14.22
C VAL A 154 3.19 -1.92 15.27
N SER A 155 2.94 -0.61 15.28
CA SER A 155 3.42 0.30 16.34
C SER A 155 2.70 0.04 17.65
N LEU A 156 1.38 -0.14 17.64
CA LEU A 156 0.61 -0.45 18.84
C LEU A 156 1.00 -1.83 19.40
N THR A 157 1.19 -2.83 18.53
CA THR A 157 1.59 -4.18 18.95
C THR A 157 2.96 -4.18 19.62
N TRP A 158 3.93 -3.48 19.05
CA TRP A 158 5.27 -3.35 19.63
C TRP A 158 5.29 -2.52 20.92
N MET A 159 4.54 -1.41 20.97
CA MET A 159 4.62 -0.48 22.08
C MET A 159 3.81 -0.92 23.29
N PHE A 160 2.68 -1.62 23.08
CA PHE A 160 1.69 -1.85 24.13
C PHE A 160 1.23 -3.29 24.28
N PHE A 161 1.05 -4.05 23.20
CA PHE A 161 0.36 -5.34 23.30
C PHE A 161 1.28 -6.55 23.54
N MET A 162 2.50 -6.51 23.01
CA MET A 162 3.42 -7.64 23.09
C MET A 162 4.64 -7.30 23.95
N PRO A 163 4.86 -7.98 25.07
CA PRO A 163 6.08 -7.80 25.85
C PRO A 163 7.28 -8.31 25.06
N TRP A 164 8.36 -7.53 25.06
CA TRP A 164 9.62 -7.87 24.41
C TRP A 164 10.82 -7.43 25.25
N SER A 165 11.94 -8.11 25.02
CA SER A 165 13.23 -7.80 25.63
C SER A 165 14.36 -8.12 24.65
N ALA A 166 15.29 -7.18 24.50
CA ALA A 166 16.53 -7.30 23.75
C ALA A 166 17.67 -7.75 24.67
N GLY A 167 18.44 -8.77 24.26
CA GLY A 167 19.60 -9.25 25.02
C GLY A 167 19.35 -10.43 25.96
N GLY A 168 18.10 -10.87 26.14
CA GLY A 168 17.76 -12.08 26.90
C GLY A 168 17.85 -13.37 26.06
N SER A 169 18.15 -14.51 26.69
CA SER A 169 18.12 -15.85 26.08
C SER A 169 16.72 -16.34 25.68
N SER A 170 15.69 -15.49 25.81
CA SER A 170 14.28 -15.87 25.75
C SER A 170 13.64 -15.86 24.36
N GLY A 171 14.37 -15.54 23.29
CA GLY A 171 13.89 -15.68 21.91
C GLY A 171 12.65 -14.83 21.54
N THR A 172 12.25 -13.88 22.38
CA THR A 172 10.99 -13.11 22.25
C THR A 172 10.95 -12.19 21.03
N LEU A 173 12.11 -11.71 20.57
CA LEU A 173 12.20 -10.88 19.35
C LEU A 173 11.79 -11.66 18.09
N GLY A 174 12.12 -12.95 18.02
CA GLY A 174 11.78 -13.78 16.87
C GLY A 174 10.28 -14.02 16.75
N SER A 175 9.62 -14.33 17.87
CA SER A 175 8.16 -14.48 17.91
C SER A 175 7.45 -13.17 17.62
N LEU A 176 7.95 -12.05 18.16
CA LEU A 176 7.39 -10.72 17.87
C LEU A 176 7.51 -10.36 16.39
N ALA A 177 8.66 -10.57 15.76
CA ALA A 177 8.81 -10.35 14.32
C ALA A 177 7.82 -11.18 13.49
N GLY A 178 7.56 -12.43 13.89
CA GLY A 178 6.55 -13.30 13.28
C GLY A 178 5.13 -12.74 13.42
N VAL A 179 4.76 -12.23 14.61
CA VAL A 179 3.46 -11.59 14.86
C VAL A 179 3.29 -10.34 14.00
N LEU A 180 4.29 -9.45 13.96
CA LEU A 180 4.24 -8.22 13.17
C LEU A 180 4.11 -8.51 11.67
N LEU A 181 4.82 -9.53 11.16
CA LEU A 181 4.69 -9.97 9.77
C LEU A 181 3.27 -10.47 9.48
N LEU A 182 2.71 -11.29 10.38
CA LEU A 182 1.34 -11.79 10.24
C LEU A 182 0.30 -10.66 10.23
N GLU A 183 0.46 -9.66 11.09
CA GLU A 183 -0.39 -8.47 11.10
C GLU A 183 -0.37 -7.72 9.77
N MET A 184 0.81 -7.52 9.19
CA MET A 184 0.95 -6.89 7.87
C MET A 184 0.25 -7.70 6.77
N LEU A 185 0.43 -9.02 6.76
CA LEU A 185 -0.27 -9.90 5.81
C LEU A 185 -1.79 -9.85 5.99
N LEU A 186 -2.27 -9.79 7.23
CA LEU A 186 -3.69 -9.65 7.53
C LEU A 186 -4.24 -8.32 6.99
N VAL A 187 -3.54 -7.20 7.21
CA VAL A 187 -3.92 -5.90 6.65
C VAL A 187 -4.03 -5.96 5.13
N GLN A 188 -3.08 -6.62 4.46
CA GLN A 188 -3.11 -6.80 3.01
C GLN A 188 -4.36 -7.56 2.54
N ILE A 189 -4.69 -8.66 3.23
CA ILE A 189 -5.88 -9.49 2.93
C ILE A 189 -7.16 -8.66 3.13
N VAL A 190 -7.26 -7.93 4.25
CA VAL A 190 -8.43 -7.09 4.56
C VAL A 190 -8.56 -5.96 3.54
N ALA A 191 -7.47 -5.29 3.17
CA ALA A 191 -7.46 -4.24 2.16
C ALA A 191 -7.90 -4.78 0.78
N CYS A 192 -7.41 -5.95 0.38
CA CYS A 192 -7.88 -6.64 -0.83
C CYS A 192 -9.39 -6.85 -0.82
N GLY A 193 -9.90 -7.46 0.25
CA GLY A 193 -11.32 -7.76 0.43
C GLY A 193 -12.17 -6.49 0.37
N ALA A 194 -11.77 -5.43 1.06
CA ALA A 194 -12.46 -4.15 1.08
C ALA A 194 -12.51 -3.48 -0.31
N LEU A 195 -11.39 -3.48 -1.04
CA LEU A 195 -11.32 -2.89 -2.39
C LEU A 195 -12.13 -3.69 -3.42
N CYS A 196 -12.10 -5.02 -3.32
CA CYS A 196 -12.91 -5.91 -4.16
C CYS A 196 -14.41 -5.72 -3.89
N LEU A 197 -14.83 -5.68 -2.62
CA LEU A 197 -16.22 -5.43 -2.24
C LEU A 197 -16.69 -4.07 -2.72
N HIS A 198 -15.90 -3.01 -2.52
CA HIS A 198 -16.20 -1.66 -2.97
C HIS A 198 -16.39 -1.58 -4.49
N SER A 199 -15.55 -2.28 -5.25
CA SER A 199 -15.65 -2.34 -6.71
C SER A 199 -16.93 -3.02 -7.17
N ARG A 200 -17.33 -4.11 -6.52
CA ARG A 200 -18.61 -4.81 -6.79
C ARG A 200 -19.82 -3.92 -6.49
N LEU A 201 -19.83 -3.26 -5.34
CA LEU A 201 -20.92 -2.36 -4.96
C LEU A 201 -21.07 -1.18 -5.93
N ARG A 202 -19.96 -0.61 -6.40
CA ARG A 202 -19.98 0.43 -7.44
C ARG A 202 -20.51 -0.08 -8.78
N GLY A 203 -20.14 -1.29 -9.19
CA GLY A 203 -20.66 -1.93 -10.39
C GLY A 203 -22.17 -2.12 -10.32
N ALA A 204 -22.66 -2.67 -9.21
CA ALA A 204 -24.09 -2.86 -8.98
C ALA A 204 -24.87 -1.54 -9.02
N ARG A 205 -24.35 -0.49 -8.37
CA ARG A 205 -24.98 0.84 -8.40
C ARG A 205 -25.10 1.41 -9.80
N LYS A 206 -24.04 1.32 -10.62
CA LYS A 206 -24.07 1.79 -12.02
C LYS A 206 -25.05 1.01 -12.88
N ALA A 207 -25.21 -0.29 -12.65
CA ALA A 207 -26.18 -1.10 -13.37
C ALA A 207 -27.63 -0.66 -13.06
N VAL A 208 -27.92 -0.35 -11.80
CA VAL A 208 -29.23 0.17 -11.37
C VAL A 208 -29.49 1.57 -11.95
N GLU A 209 -28.51 2.47 -11.89
CA GLU A 209 -28.62 3.83 -12.47
C GLU A 209 -28.76 3.80 -14.00
N GLY A 210 -28.06 2.90 -14.70
CA GLY A 210 -28.16 2.71 -16.15
C GLY A 210 -29.55 2.22 -16.60
N GLN A 211 -30.13 1.25 -15.88
CA GLN A 211 -31.47 0.76 -16.18
C GLN A 211 -32.54 1.86 -16.03
N GLY A 212 -32.41 2.74 -15.02
CA GLY A 212 -33.33 3.88 -14.86
C GLY A 212 -33.32 4.80 -16.08
N SER A 213 -32.13 5.15 -16.58
CA SER A 213 -31.97 6.05 -17.73
C SER A 213 -32.53 5.44 -19.02
N ASP A 214 -32.31 4.14 -19.27
CA ASP A 214 -32.78 3.49 -20.49
C ASP A 214 -34.31 3.33 -20.49
N THR A 215 -34.91 3.05 -19.33
CA THR A 215 -36.37 2.92 -19.18
C THR A 215 -37.07 4.26 -19.40
N GLU A 216 -36.48 5.35 -18.90
CA GLU A 216 -36.99 6.70 -19.12
C GLU A 216 -36.84 7.15 -20.58
N ALA A 217 -35.69 6.88 -21.21
CA ALA A 217 -35.48 7.14 -22.63
C ALA A 217 -36.46 6.35 -23.53
N ALA A 218 -36.74 5.09 -23.19
CA ALA A 218 -37.75 4.28 -23.90
C ALA A 218 -39.17 4.82 -23.73
N ARG A 219 -39.53 5.32 -22.53
CA ARG A 219 -40.83 5.95 -22.27
C ARG A 219 -41.04 7.23 -23.07
N VAL A 220 -40.02 8.10 -23.17
CA VAL A 220 -40.07 9.33 -23.96
C VAL A 220 -40.22 9.02 -25.46
N ARG A 221 -39.53 7.98 -25.98
CA ARG A 221 -39.70 7.56 -27.38
C ARG A 221 -41.06 6.92 -27.66
N GLY A 222 -41.58 6.11 -26.73
CA GLY A 222 -42.91 5.51 -26.86
C GLY A 222 -44.06 6.53 -26.80
N GLY A 223 -43.92 7.60 -26.01
CA GLY A 223 -44.93 8.66 -25.88
C GLY A 223 -45.08 9.54 -27.12
N ASN A 224 -44.00 9.77 -27.88
CA ASN A 224 -44.04 10.62 -29.08
C ASN A 224 -44.53 9.90 -30.35
N ALA A 225 -44.69 8.57 -30.33
CA ALA A 225 -45.18 7.82 -31.48
C ALA A 225 -46.71 7.86 -31.66
N ALA A 226 -47.46 8.38 -30.67
CA ALA A 226 -48.93 8.34 -30.68
C ALA A 226 -49.64 9.56 -31.31
N CYS A 227 -48.92 10.55 -31.87
CA CYS A 227 -49.52 11.79 -32.40
C CYS A 227 -48.99 12.23 -33.78
N VAL A 228 -48.65 11.28 -34.66
CA VAL A 228 -48.52 11.57 -36.09
C VAL A 228 -49.74 11.02 -36.81
N SER A 229 -50.82 11.80 -36.78
CA SER A 229 -51.98 11.55 -37.64
C SER A 229 -51.53 11.63 -39.11
N PRO A 230 -51.82 10.62 -39.95
CA PRO A 230 -51.54 10.69 -41.37
C PRO A 230 -52.44 11.77 -41.97
N ARG A 231 -51.86 12.91 -42.33
CA ARG A 231 -52.54 13.93 -43.13
C ARG A 231 -52.77 13.32 -44.51
N GLU A 232 -54.02 12.90 -44.76
CA GLU A 232 -54.55 12.54 -46.07
C GLU A 232 -54.09 13.56 -47.12
N LYS A 233 -53.27 13.12 -48.07
CA LYS A 233 -53.11 13.85 -49.33
C LYS A 233 -54.31 13.49 -50.20
N GLN A 234 -55.29 14.39 -50.23
CA GLN A 234 -56.41 14.37 -51.17
C GLN A 234 -55.94 14.53 -52.62
N CYS A 235 -56.67 13.85 -53.51
CA CYS A 235 -56.53 13.75 -54.95
C CYS A 235 -56.56 15.09 -55.70
N GLY A 236 -55.93 15.13 -56.87
CA GLY A 236 -56.22 16.06 -57.95
C GLY A 236 -56.05 15.33 -59.28
N ALA A 237 -57.12 15.32 -60.08
CA ALA A 237 -57.33 14.58 -61.32
C ALA A 237 -56.64 15.18 -62.54
#